data_AF-A0A970JW49-F1
#
_entry.id   AF-A0A970JW49-F1
#
_cell.length_a   1.000
_cell.length_b   1.000
_cell.length_c   1.000
_cell.angle_alpha   90.00
_cell.angle_beta   90.00
_cell.angle_gamma   90.00
#
_symmetry.space_group_name_H-M   'P 1'
#
loop_
_entity.id
_entity.type
_entity.pdbx_description
1 polymer ?
#
loop_
_entity_poly.entity_id
_entity_poly.type
_entity_poly.pdbx_seq_one_letter_code
_entity_poly.pdbx_strand_id
1 'polypeptide(L)' 'MSKPKTPIVPSSREALTKFKLECAEEIGHLQYCKEFNDHYKGDLPSAQNGREGGPIGGQMVKRMIQMAQEQLKNRY' A
#
# COMPACT_ATOMS: atom_id res chain seq x y z
N MET A 1 -14.86 -15.84 2.10
CA MET A 1 -14.06 -14.96 1.21
C MET A 1 -14.01 -13.55 1.81
N SER A 2 -12.83 -12.94 1.90
CA SER A 2 -12.70 -11.55 2.38
C SER A 2 -13.38 -10.60 1.39
N LYS A 3 -14.14 -9.61 1.90
CA LYS A 3 -14.71 -8.56 1.06
C LYS A 3 -13.60 -7.89 0.23
N PRO A 4 -13.85 -7.55 -1.04
CA PRO A 4 -12.88 -6.82 -1.84
C PRO A 4 -12.53 -5.51 -1.13
N LYS A 5 -11.24 -5.17 -1.09
CA LYS A 5 -10.78 -3.90 -0.51
C LYS A 5 -11.41 -2.74 -1.27
N THR A 6 -12.39 -2.08 -0.67
CA THR A 6 -13.05 -0.90 -1.23
C THR A 6 -12.42 0.34 -0.60
N PRO A 7 -11.75 1.20 -1.39
CA PRO A 7 -11.27 2.47 -0.86
C PRO A 7 -12.44 3.35 -0.42
N ILE A 8 -12.18 4.27 0.52
CA ILE A 8 -13.18 5.24 1.01
C ILE A 8 -13.77 6.04 -0.16
N VAL A 9 -12.92 6.43 -1.12
CA VAL A 9 -13.31 7.05 -2.38
C VAL A 9 -13.23 5.97 -3.47
N PRO A 10 -14.37 5.47 -4.00
CA PRO A 10 -14.38 4.33 -4.93
C PRO A 10 -13.53 4.55 -6.19
N SER A 11 -13.52 5.77 -6.72
CA SER A 11 -12.74 6.15 -7.92
C SER A 11 -11.23 6.16 -7.69
N SER A 12 -10.76 6.17 -6.44
CA SER A 12 -9.32 6.21 -6.12
C SER A 12 -8.64 4.84 -6.17
N ARG A 13 -9.35 3.76 -6.53
CA ARG A 13 -8.79 2.40 -6.53
C ARG A 13 -7.52 2.27 -7.36
N GLU A 14 -7.54 2.79 -8.58
CA GLU A 14 -6.40 2.71 -9.50
C GLU A 14 -5.23 3.55 -9.00
N ALA A 15 -5.50 4.79 -8.60
CA ALA A 15 -4.51 5.70 -8.03
C ALA A 15 -3.84 5.11 -6.78
N LEU A 16 -4.61 4.50 -5.87
CA LEU A 16 -4.08 3.82 -4.68
C LEU A 16 -3.27 2.56 -5.02
N THR A 17 -3.65 1.86 -6.09
CA THR A 17 -2.89 0.70 -6.56
C THR A 17 -1.53 1.15 -7.09
N LYS A 18 -1.50 2.18 -7.94
CA LYS A 18 -0.25 2.78 -8.42
C LYS A 18 0.63 3.28 -7.26
N PHE A 19 0.04 4.04 -6.34
CA PHE A 19 0.74 4.57 -5.17
C PHE A 19 1.33 3.48 -4.28
N LYS A 20 0.63 2.35 -4.09
CA LYS A 20 1.17 1.18 -3.39
C LYS A 20 2.41 0.63 -4.09
N LEU A 21 2.40 0.55 -5.43
CA LEU A 21 3.55 0.05 -6.20
C LEU A 21 4.74 1.00 -6.09
N GLU A 22 4.52 2.31 -6.19
CA GLU A 22 5.56 3.33 -5.98
C GLU A 22 6.17 3.22 -4.57
N CYS A 23 5.33 3.11 -3.52
CA CYS A 23 5.81 2.93 -2.14
C CYS A 23 6.59 1.62 -1.97
N ALA A 24 6.18 0.54 -2.64
CA ALA A 24 6.89 -0.73 -2.61
C ALA A 24 8.23 -0.67 -3.35
N GLU A 25 8.31 0.06 -4.46
CA GLU A 25 9.53 0.31 -5.21
C GLU A 25 10.55 1.09 -4.37
N GLU A 26 10.13 2.17 -3.73
CA GLU A 26 10.98 3.01 -2.87
C GLU A 26 11.69 2.24 -1.77
N ILE A 27 11.03 1.23 -1.21
CA ILE A 27 11.59 0.43 -0.11
C ILE A 27 12.20 -0.89 -0.57
N GLY A 28 12.15 -1.22 -1.87
CA GLY A 28 12.69 -2.47 -2.42
C GLY A 28 11.85 -3.73 -2.15
N HIS A 29 10.53 -3.57 -2.03
CA HIS A 29 9.56 -4.64 -1.72
C HIS A 29 8.60 -4.99 -2.87
N LEU A 30 8.91 -4.62 -4.12
CA LEU A 30 8.05 -4.88 -5.29
C LEU A 30 7.69 -6.37 -5.46
N GLN A 31 8.61 -7.27 -5.18
CA GLN A 31 8.43 -8.73 -5.23
C GLN A 31 7.35 -9.25 -4.26
N TYR A 32 6.89 -8.44 -3.31
CA TYR A 32 5.82 -8.79 -2.39
C TYR A 32 4.45 -8.24 -2.84
N CYS A 33 4.41 -7.44 -3.91
CA CYS A 33 3.18 -6.98 -4.55
C CYS A 33 2.58 -8.06 -5.46
N LYS A 34 1.25 -8.12 -5.51
CA LYS A 34 0.51 -9.12 -6.30
C LYS A 34 0.85 -9.01 -7.79
N GLU A 35 1.08 -7.80 -8.24
CA GLU A 35 1.40 -7.45 -9.63
C GLU A 35 2.74 -8.05 -10.09
N PHE A 36 3.60 -8.46 -9.15
CA PHE A 36 4.91 -9.06 -9.40
C PHE A 36 5.08 -10.42 -8.69
N ASN A 37 3.99 -10.97 -8.15
CA ASN A 37 4.01 -12.20 -7.36
C ASN A 37 2.66 -12.92 -7.44
N ASP A 38 2.65 -14.02 -8.18
CA ASP A 38 1.49 -14.89 -8.36
C ASP A 38 1.29 -15.88 -7.20
N HIS A 39 2.20 -15.90 -6.21
CA HIS A 39 2.07 -16.78 -5.06
C HIS A 39 0.84 -16.42 -4.23
N TYR A 40 0.00 -17.43 -3.96
CA TYR A 40 -1.19 -17.26 -3.15
C TYR A 40 -0.82 -17.03 -1.68
N LYS A 41 -0.88 -15.78 -1.24
CA LYS A 41 -0.53 -15.36 0.12
C LYS A 41 -1.47 -15.89 1.22
N GLY A 42 -2.55 -16.58 0.87
CA GLY A 42 -3.47 -17.18 1.84
C GLY A 42 -2.91 -18.41 2.54
N ASP A 43 -1.89 -19.07 1.96
CA ASP A 43 -1.22 -20.23 2.56
C ASP A 43 -0.05 -19.82 3.48
N LEU A 44 0.35 -18.54 3.44
CA LEU A 44 1.43 -18.02 4.26
C LEU A 44 0.95 -17.68 5.68
N PRO A 45 1.77 -17.94 6.72
CA PRO A 45 1.48 -17.51 8.08
C PRO A 45 1.26 -15.99 8.14
N SER A 46 0.30 -15.54 8.96
CA SER A 46 0.00 -14.10 9.15
C SER A 46 1.25 -13.28 9.53
N ALA A 47 2.16 -13.87 10.30
CA ALA A 47 3.42 -13.24 10.66
C ALA A 47 4.32 -12.94 9.44
N GLN A 48 4.37 -13.86 8.47
CA GLN A 48 5.14 -13.66 7.24
C GLN A 48 4.47 -12.61 6.35
N ASN A 49 3.14 -12.69 6.16
CA ASN A 49 2.39 -11.68 5.42
C ASN A 49 2.58 -10.26 6.01
N GLY A 50 2.61 -10.15 7.34
CA GLY A 50 2.90 -8.90 8.03
C GLY A 50 4.33 -8.39 7.79
N ARG A 51 5.34 -9.27 7.82
CA ARG A 51 6.74 -8.91 7.54
C ARG A 51 6.96 -8.45 6.11
N GLU A 52 6.31 -9.09 5.14
CA GLU A 52 6.46 -8.76 3.72
C GLU A 52 5.67 -7.52 3.31
N GLY A 53 4.39 -7.44 3.69
CA GLY A 53 3.45 -6.41 3.25
C GLY A 53 3.29 -5.23 4.21
N GLY A 54 3.62 -5.41 5.48
CA GLY A 54 3.54 -4.36 6.51
C GLY A 54 4.38 -3.13 6.17
N PRO A 55 5.67 -3.28 5.79
CA PRO A 55 6.50 -2.15 5.39
C PRO A 55 5.91 -1.30 4.25
N ILE A 56 5.31 -1.95 3.24
CA ILE A 56 4.67 -1.28 2.11
C ILE A 56 3.51 -0.41 2.61
N GLY A 57 2.62 -0.97 3.44
CA GLY A 57 1.50 -0.22 4.02
C GLY A 57 1.95 0.92 4.93
N GLY A 58 3.01 0.71 5.71
CA GLY A 58 3.62 1.75 6.55
C GLY A 58 4.16 2.92 5.72
N GLN A 59 4.85 2.64 4.61
CA GLN A 59 5.36 3.66 3.70
C GLN A 59 4.23 4.46 3.04
N MET A 60 3.16 3.78 2.61
CA MET A 60 1.97 4.44 2.08
C MET A 60 1.39 5.44 3.08
N VAL A 61 1.19 5.02 4.34
CA VAL A 61 0.64 5.89 5.39
C VAL A 61 1.57 7.07 5.68
N LYS A 62 2.88 6.82 5.76
CA LYS A 62 3.89 7.86 5.96
C LYS A 62 3.81 8.95 4.88
N ARG A 63 3.80 8.56 3.60
CA ARG A 63 3.70 9.49 2.47
C ARG A 63 2.36 10.23 2.45
N MET A 64 1.24 9.55 2.72
CA MET A 64 -0.07 10.21 2.79
C MET A 64 -0.13 11.28 3.89
N ILE A 65 0.45 11.01 5.06
CA ILE A 65 0.51 11.99 6.16
C ILE A 65 1.39 13.18 5.77
N GLN A 66 2.55 12.94 5.16
CA GLN A 66 3.43 14.01 4.66
C GLN A 66 2.69 14.92 3.66
N MET A 67 2.01 14.34 2.67
CA MET A 67 1.22 15.10 1.70
C MET A 67 0.11 15.92 2.37
N ALA A 68 -0.58 15.36 3.37
CA ALA A 68 -1.61 16.08 4.11
C ALA A 68 -1.01 17.26 4.92
N GLN A 69 0.15 17.06 5.55
CA GLN A 69 0.85 18.11 6.28
C GLN A 69 1.29 19.25 5.35
N GLU A 70 1.82 18.94 4.17
CA GLU A 70 2.21 19.94 3.16
C GLU A 70 1.00 20.72 2.64
N GLN A 71 -0.12 20.04 2.36
CA GLN A 71 -1.36 20.69 1.95
C GLN A 71 -1.92 21.64 3.01
N LEU A 72 -1.82 21.26 4.29
CA LEU A 72 -2.24 22.14 5.39
C LEU A 72 -1.30 23.33 5.53
N LYS A 73 0.02 23.13 5.41
CA LYS A 73 1.01 24.21 5.47
C LYS A 73 0.80 25.23 4.34
N ASN A 74 0.47 24.78 3.14
CA ASN A 74 0.26 25.65 1.98
C ASN A 74 -1.10 26.36 1.97
N ARG A 75 -1.99 26.08 2.94
CA ARG A 75 -3.30 26.72 3.08
C ARG A 75 -3.28 27.93 4.03
N TYR A 76 -2.18 28.16 4.74
CA TYR A 76 -1.93 29.31 5.59
C TYR A 76 -0.78 30.14 5.03
#